data_AF-A0A9Q9XH43-F1
#
_entry.id   AF-A0A9Q9XH43-F1
#
_cell.length_a   1.000
_cell.length_b   1.000
_cell.length_c   1.000
_cell.angle_alpha   90.00
_cell.angle_beta   90.00
_cell.angle_gamma   90.00
#
_symmetry.space_group_name_H-M   'P 1'
#
loop_
_entity.id
_entity.type
_entity.pdbx_description
1 polymer ?
#
loop_
_entity_poly.entity_id
_entity_poly.type
_entity_poly.pdbx_seq_one_letter_code
_entity_poly.pdbx_strand_id
1 'polypeptide(L)'
;MSSFVCRVQFLDDTDPFNSTSFPEPTRAPLYTFREDLPVIEQIAGVHRLLKAPHKLDDCALQLSHTGVYLDLESTLDEQRDELEGFQPEDCTG
;
A
#
# COMPACT_ATOMS: atom_id res chain seq x y z
N MET A 1 3.78 11.54 -17.39
CA MET A 1 3.68 10.28 -16.63
C MET A 1 3.65 10.68 -15.18
N SER A 2 2.48 10.57 -14.56
CA SER A 2 2.27 10.96 -13.17
C SER A 2 2.59 9.74 -12.29
N SER A 3 3.35 9.96 -11.23
CA SER A 3 3.80 8.92 -10.32
C SER A 3 3.54 9.36 -8.90
N PHE A 4 2.99 8.46 -8.10
CA PHE A 4 2.64 8.67 -6.72
C PHE A 4 3.66 7.99 -5.81
N VAL A 5 4.37 8.77 -5.00
CA VAL A 5 5.38 8.22 -4.07
C VAL A 5 4.77 8.16 -2.69
N CYS A 6 4.73 6.97 -2.06
CA CYS A 6 4.22 6.82 -0.71
C CYS A 6 5.00 5.77 0.09
N ARG A 7 4.81 5.78 1.40
CA ARG A 7 5.33 4.76 2.29
C ARG A 7 4.41 3.55 2.29
N VAL A 8 5.00 2.37 2.19
CA VAL A 8 4.26 1.10 2.21
C VAL A 8 4.67 0.29 3.43
N GLN A 9 3.72 -0.40 4.04
CA GLN A 9 3.93 -1.36 5.11
C GLN A 9 2.94 -2.50 4.91
N PHE A 10 3.19 -3.64 5.53
CA PHE A 10 2.24 -4.74 5.57
C PHE A 10 1.82 -5.02 7.00
N LEU A 11 0.64 -5.60 7.15
CA LEU A 11 0.14 -6.09 8.43
C LEU A 11 0.03 -7.60 8.35
N ASP A 12 0.69 -8.33 9.24
CA ASP A 12 0.55 -9.78 9.30
C ASP A 12 -0.77 -10.17 9.97
N ASP A 13 -1.83 -10.19 9.18
CA ASP A 13 -3.16 -10.71 9.58
C ASP A 13 -3.40 -12.14 9.08
N THR A 14 -2.32 -12.86 8.73
CA THR A 14 -2.42 -14.21 8.16
C THR A 14 -2.98 -15.23 9.15
N ASP A 15 -2.80 -14.99 10.45
CA ASP A 15 -3.36 -15.80 11.53
C ASP A 15 -4.33 -14.96 12.37
N PRO A 16 -5.65 -15.24 12.37
CA PRO A 16 -6.65 -14.44 13.07
C PRO A 16 -6.54 -14.49 14.60
N PHE A 17 -5.69 -15.35 15.16
CA PHE A 17 -5.41 -15.44 16.60
C PHE A 17 -4.05 -14.83 16.99
N ASN A 18 -3.18 -14.54 16.02
CA ASN A 18 -1.85 -13.97 16.20
C ASN A 18 -1.60 -12.80 15.24
N SER A 19 -2.65 -12.06 14.88
CA SER A 19 -2.55 -10.84 14.08
C SER A 19 -1.69 -9.80 14.79
N THR A 20 -0.69 -9.25 14.10
CA THR A 20 0.02 -8.07 14.58
C THR A 20 -0.80 -6.84 14.27
N SER A 21 -1.09 -5.97 15.25
CA SER A 21 -1.74 -4.66 14.97
C SER A 21 -0.74 -3.58 14.52
N PHE A 22 0.55 -3.92 14.44
CA PHE A 22 1.60 -2.98 14.09
C PHE A 22 2.08 -3.24 12.66
N PRO A 23 1.99 -2.24 11.77
CA PRO A 23 2.47 -2.40 10.41
C PRO A 23 4.00 -2.55 10.41
N GLU A 24 4.48 -3.58 9.71
CA GLU A 24 5.90 -3.88 9.55
C GLU A 24 6.38 -3.56 8.13
N PRO A 25 7.65 -3.15 7.94
CA PRO A 25 8.65 -2.84 8.94
C PRO A 25 8.40 -1.47 9.63
N THR A 26 8.91 -1.28 10.85
CA THR A 26 8.79 -0.02 11.63
C THR A 26 9.23 1.21 10.85
N ARG A 27 10.20 1.05 9.93
CA ARG A 27 10.58 2.07 8.96
C ARG A 27 9.98 1.70 7.61
N ALA A 28 8.80 2.24 7.33
CA ALA A 28 8.10 2.05 6.06
C ALA A 28 8.98 2.49 4.88
N PRO A 29 9.35 1.58 3.95
CA PRO A 29 10.08 1.98 2.75
C PRO A 29 9.19 2.82 1.82
N LEU A 30 9.83 3.71 1.07
CA LEU A 30 9.15 4.46 0.00
C LEU A 30 9.00 3.56 -1.23
N TYR A 31 7.80 3.56 -1.80
CA TYR A 31 7.48 2.94 -3.06
C TYR A 31 6.91 3.99 -4.02
N THR A 32 7.27 3.88 -5.30
CA THR A 32 6.77 4.77 -6.33
C THR A 32 5.75 4.01 -7.15
N PHE A 33 4.47 4.31 -6.93
CA PHE A 33 3.39 3.83 -7.76
C PHE A 33 3.28 4.69 -9.02
N ARG A 34 2.87 4.03 -10.10
CA ARG A 34 2.46 4.65 -11.35
C ARG A 34 0.97 4.86 -11.30
N GLU A 35 0.56 6.09 -11.61
CA GLU A 35 -0.87 6.45 -11.61
C GLU A 35 -1.58 5.98 -12.88
N ASP A 36 -0.83 5.65 -13.94
CA ASP A 36 -1.38 5.21 -15.22
C ASP A 36 -1.54 3.69 -15.35
N LEU A 37 -1.03 2.92 -14.39
CA LEU A 37 -1.12 1.46 -14.37
C LEU A 37 -2.03 0.99 -13.24
N PRO A 38 -2.73 -0.14 -13.44
CA PRO A 38 -3.55 -0.72 -12.39
C PRO A 38 -2.68 -1.10 -11.19
N VAL A 39 -3.26 -0.98 -10.01
CA VAL A 39 -2.52 -1.15 -8.75
C VAL A 39 -2.03 -2.61 -8.61
N ILE A 40 -2.80 -3.59 -9.06
CA ILE A 40 -2.48 -5.03 -9.02
C ILE A 40 -1.16 -5.37 -9.74
N GLU A 41 -0.84 -4.70 -10.84
CA GLU A 41 0.42 -4.91 -11.56
C GLU A 41 1.65 -4.46 -10.73
N GLN A 42 1.42 -3.59 -9.75
CA GLN A 42 2.46 -2.99 -8.93
C GLN A 42 2.56 -3.64 -7.54
N ILE A 43 1.51 -4.34 -7.07
CA ILE A 43 1.50 -5.04 -5.78
C ILE A 43 2.63 -6.05 -5.67
N ALA A 44 2.94 -6.79 -6.75
CA ALA A 44 4.06 -7.72 -6.74
C ALA A 44 5.40 -7.04 -6.39
N GLY A 45 5.58 -5.78 -6.81
CA GLY A 45 6.73 -4.96 -6.44
C GLY A 45 6.73 -4.58 -4.97
N VAL A 46 5.59 -4.12 -4.46
CA VAL A 46 5.40 -3.73 -3.05
C VAL A 46 5.61 -4.93 -2.12
N HIS A 47 4.96 -6.05 -2.41
CA HIS A 47 5.07 -7.29 -1.64
C HIS A 47 6.52 -7.79 -1.57
N ARG A 48 7.24 -7.77 -2.70
CA ARG A 48 8.65 -8.16 -2.75
C ARG A 48 9.56 -7.20 -1.98
N LEU A 49 9.23 -5.90 -1.99
CA LEU A 49 9.95 -4.88 -1.23
C LEU A 49 9.77 -5.08 0.28
N LEU A 50 8.53 -5.33 0.70
CA LEU A 50 8.16 -5.55 2.09
C LEU A 50 8.51 -6.95 2.60
N LYS A 51 8.74 -7.90 1.68
CA LYS A 51 8.92 -9.34 1.98
C LYS A 51 7.77 -9.88 2.84
N ALA A 52 6.55 -9.46 2.51
CA ALA A 52 5.37 -9.85 3.27
C ALA A 52 5.15 -11.38 3.16
N PRO A 53 4.70 -12.04 4.25
CA PRO A 53 4.46 -13.49 4.27
C PRO A 53 3.18 -13.90 3.52
N HIS A 54 2.29 -12.94 3.22
CA HIS A 54 1.02 -13.17 2.52
C HIS A 54 1.21 -13.70 1.09
N LYS A 55 0.18 -14.32 0.54
CA LYS A 55 0.10 -14.58 -0.90
C LYS A 55 -0.26 -13.29 -1.62
N LEU A 56 0.29 -13.08 -2.82
CA LEU A 56 -0.03 -11.92 -3.64
C LEU A 56 -1.53 -11.79 -3.93
N ASP A 57 -2.21 -12.90 -4.15
CA ASP A 57 -3.65 -12.95 -4.42
C ASP A 57 -4.53 -12.57 -3.21
N ASP A 58 -4.00 -12.71 -2.00
CA ASP A 58 -4.69 -12.34 -0.75
C ASP A 58 -4.28 -10.94 -0.25
N CYS A 59 -3.41 -10.23 -0.99
CA CYS A 59 -2.97 -8.89 -0.60
C CYS A 59 -4.04 -7.85 -0.96
N ALA A 60 -4.35 -6.98 -0.01
CA ALA A 60 -5.15 -5.78 -0.24
C ALA A 60 -4.32 -4.54 0.13
N LEU A 61 -4.59 -3.41 -0.51
CA LEU A 61 -3.98 -2.13 -0.16
C LEU A 61 -4.99 -1.25 0.55
N GLN A 62 -4.61 -0.78 1.73
CA GLN A 62 -5.42 0.10 2.54
C GLN A 62 -4.68 1.41 2.79
N LEU A 63 -5.42 2.51 2.70
CA LEU A 63 -4.93 3.83 3.03
C LEU A 63 -4.88 4.01 4.55
N SER A 64 -3.70 4.32 5.08
CA SER A 64 -3.50 4.48 6.53
C SER A 64 -4.28 5.64 7.15
N HIS A 65 -4.48 6.73 6.40
CA HIS A 65 -5.18 7.92 6.88
C HIS A 65 -6.71 7.77 6.96
N THR A 66 -7.32 7.04 6.03
CA THR A 66 -8.78 6.92 5.89
C THR A 66 -9.31 5.51 6.21
N GLY A 67 -8.44 4.50 6.21
CA GLY A 67 -8.83 3.10 6.35
C GLY A 67 -9.56 2.53 5.12
N VAL A 68 -9.55 3.27 4.01
CA VAL A 68 -10.20 2.88 2.75
C VAL A 68 -9.33 1.86 2.02
N TYR A 69 -9.96 0.84 1.46
CA TYR A 69 -9.29 -0.17 0.64
C TYR A 69 -9.32 0.26 -0.82
N LEU A 70 -8.13 0.34 -1.43
CA LEU A 70 -7.99 0.68 -2.84
C LEU A 70 -8.42 -0.49 -3.71
N ASP A 71 -9.02 -0.17 -4.84
CA ASP A 71 -9.34 -1.14 -5.88
C ASP A 71 -8.07 -1.50 -6.65
N LEU A 72 -7.72 -2.79 -6.63
CA LEU A 72 -6.47 -3.27 -7.21
C LEU A 72 -6.55 -3.38 -8.73
N GLU A 73 -7.74 -3.61 -9.27
CA GLU A 73 -7.97 -3.75 -10.71
C GLU A 73 -7.95 -2.38 -11.42
N SER A 74 -8.22 -1.30 -10.68
CA SER A 74 -8.20 0.08 -11.16
C SER A 74 -6.83 0.75 -11.02
N THR A 75 -6.64 1.86 -11.74
CA THR A 75 -5.45 2.72 -11.64
C THR A 75 -5.56 3.69 -10.46
N LEU A 76 -4.44 4.30 -10.01
CA LEU A 76 -4.53 5.35 -8.97
C LEU A 76 -5.16 6.64 -9.48
N ASP A 77 -5.07 6.94 -10.79
CA ASP A 77 -5.70 8.14 -11.36
C ASP A 77 -7.24 8.03 -11.31
N GLU A 78 -7.79 6.84 -11.52
CA GLU A 78 -9.23 6.58 -11.46
C GLU A 78 -9.81 6.70 -10.03
N GLN A 79 -9.01 6.37 -9.01
CA GLN A 79 -9.40 6.44 -7.60
C GLN A 79 -8.64 7.54 -6.85
N ARG A 80 -8.20 8.59 -7.57
CA ARG A 80 -7.39 9.68 -7.01
C ARG A 80 -8.12 10.45 -5.91
N ASP A 81 -9.44 10.51 -5.98
CA ASP A 81 -10.28 11.11 -4.94
C ASP A 81 -10.07 10.43 -3.57
N GLU A 82 -9.77 9.12 -3.52
CA GLU A 82 -9.50 8.41 -2.27
C GLU A 82 -8.11 8.72 -1.71
N LEU A 83 -7.17 9.06 -2.59
CA LEU A 83 -5.83 9.53 -2.26
C LEU A 83 -5.81 11.01 -1.89
N GLU A 84 -6.92 11.74 -2.09
CA GLU A 84 -7.02 13.16 -1.81
C GLU A 84 -6.86 13.41 -0.31
N GLY A 85 -5.73 14.02 0.08
CA GLY A 85 -5.38 14.23 1.49
C GLY A 85 -4.36 13.22 2.04
N PHE A 86 -4.03 12.17 1.29
CA PHE A 86 -2.86 11.34 1.59
C PHE A 86 -1.60 12.16 1.30
N GLN A 87 -1.01 12.72 2.36
CA GLN A 87 0.27 13.41 2.24
C GLN A 87 1.37 12.34 2.05
N PRO A 88 2.16 12.39 0.96
CA PRO A 88 3.33 11.52 0.81
C PRO A 88 4.42 11.80 1.87
N GLU A 89 4.23 12.86 2.67
CA GLU A 89 5.15 13.38 3.67
C GLU A 89 4.70 13.07 5.11
N ASP A 90 4.90 11.84 5.56
CA ASP A 90 5.27 11.59 6.96
C ASP A 90 6.82 11.54 7.10
N CYS A 91 7.52 12.31 6.27
CA CYS A 91 8.98 12.42 6.29
C CYS A 91 9.45 13.70 6.98
N THR A 92 8.75 14.13 8.05
CA THR A 92 9.31 15.07 9.03
C THR A 92 8.91 14.62 10.43
N GLY A 93 9.84 13.99 11.14
CA GLY A 93 9.69 13.52 12.52
C GLY A 93 10.86 12.66 12.95
#